data_AF-A0A8K0I1A6-F1
#
_entry.id   AF-A0A8K0I1A6-F1
#
_cell.length_a   1.000
_cell.length_b   1.000
_cell.length_c   1.000
_cell.angle_alpha   90.00
_cell.angle_beta   90.00
_cell.angle_gamma   90.00
#
_symmetry.space_group_name_H-M   'P 1'
#
loop_
_entity.id
_entity.type
_entity.pdbx_description
1 polymer ?
#
loop_
_entity_poly.entity_id
_entity_poly.type
_entity_poly.pdbx_seq_one_letter_code
_entity_poly.pdbx_strand_id
1 'polypeptide(L)'
;MATAFEHPYVPRDLHLPGYIPCFLSQKDIVVPYLGTSIVGVALIWLFSGRLSKISKTDRLLMCWWAFTGLTHIIVEGYFAFSPEFYKEKTPHFLAEVWKEYSKGDSRYVARDAGVVTVEGITAVLEGPASLVAVICCMESAYLGASA
;
A
#
# COMPACT_ATOMS: atom_id res chain seq x y z
N MET A 1 14.57 -11.51 34.33
CA MET A 1 15.07 -10.58 33.30
C MET A 1 14.56 -11.06 31.95
N ALA A 2 13.67 -10.32 31.32
CA ALA A 2 13.13 -10.72 30.02
C ALA A 2 14.22 -10.54 28.96
N THR A 3 14.50 -11.59 28.18
CA THR A 3 15.39 -11.51 27.02
C THR A 3 14.79 -10.51 26.04
N ALA A 4 15.40 -9.33 25.89
CA ALA A 4 15.05 -8.41 24.83
C ALA A 4 15.21 -9.17 23.51
N PHE A 5 14.11 -9.35 22.77
CA PHE A 5 14.18 -9.97 21.45
C PHE A 5 14.97 -9.03 20.55
N GLU A 6 16.14 -9.48 20.09
CA GLU A 6 17.00 -8.67 19.24
C GLU A 6 16.29 -8.43 17.90
N HIS A 7 15.98 -7.17 17.62
CA HIS A 7 15.32 -6.75 16.39
C HIS A 7 16.21 -5.75 15.61
N PRO A 8 16.04 -5.63 14.29
CA PRO A 8 16.87 -4.76 13.45
C PRO A 8 16.51 -3.26 13.55
N TYR A 9 15.37 -2.94 14.16
CA TYR A 9 14.81 -1.59 14.24
C TYR A 9 15.59 -0.64 15.15
N VAL A 10 15.40 0.67 14.94
CA VAL A 10 16.07 1.75 15.69
C VAL A 10 14.99 2.60 16.39
N PRO A 11 15.08 2.83 17.72
CA PRO A 11 16.20 2.48 18.60
C PRO A 11 16.21 1.01 19.02
N ARG A 12 17.38 0.49 19.44
CA ARG A 12 17.59 -0.94 19.74
C ARG A 12 16.96 -1.42 21.06
N ASP A 13 16.55 -0.49 21.90
CA ASP A 13 15.82 -0.70 23.15
C ASP A 13 14.29 -0.65 22.97
N LEU A 14 13.81 -0.50 21.73
CA LEU A 14 12.39 -0.52 21.42
C LEU A 14 11.74 -1.84 21.90
N HIS A 15 10.64 -1.74 22.65
CA HIS A 15 9.99 -2.91 23.22
C HIS A 15 8.99 -3.54 22.24
N LEU A 16 9.41 -4.60 21.54
CA LEU A 16 8.57 -5.37 20.61
C LEU A 16 8.34 -6.80 21.10
N PRO A 17 7.40 -7.02 22.05
CA PRO A 17 7.14 -8.35 22.57
C PRO A 17 6.60 -9.26 21.47
N GLY A 18 7.15 -10.46 21.35
CA GLY A 18 6.71 -11.43 20.34
C GLY A 18 7.13 -11.08 18.90
N TYR A 19 8.13 -10.21 18.73
CA TYR A 19 8.71 -9.93 17.42
C TYR A 19 9.18 -11.21 16.72
N ILE A 20 8.80 -11.33 15.45
CA ILE A 20 9.23 -12.41 14.55
C ILE A 20 9.93 -11.77 13.33
N PRO A 21 11.19 -12.16 13.04
CA PRO A 21 11.91 -11.67 11.87
C PRO A 21 11.16 -11.89 10.54
N CYS A 22 11.52 -11.13 9.50
CA CYS A 22 11.03 -11.40 8.15
C CYS A 22 11.43 -12.81 7.71
N PHE A 23 10.47 -13.54 7.16
CA PHE A 23 10.69 -14.79 6.44
C PHE A 23 11.12 -14.53 4.99
N LEU A 24 10.62 -13.43 4.40
CA LEU A 24 10.91 -13.05 3.02
C LEU A 24 12.14 -12.16 2.93
N SER A 25 12.95 -12.36 1.87
CA SER A 25 14.02 -11.43 1.56
C SER A 25 13.49 -10.19 0.84
N GLN A 26 14.25 -9.10 0.80
CA GLN A 26 13.83 -7.85 0.16
C GLN A 26 13.42 -8.05 -1.31
N LYS A 27 14.11 -8.92 -2.06
CA LYS A 27 13.75 -9.25 -3.44
C LYS A 27 12.40 -9.97 -3.54
N ASP A 28 12.08 -10.83 -2.57
CA ASP A 28 10.82 -11.58 -2.53
C ASP A 28 9.63 -10.68 -2.17
N ILE A 29 9.91 -9.48 -1.66
CA ILE A 29 8.92 -8.42 -1.41
C ILE A 29 8.82 -7.49 -2.63
N VAL A 30 9.95 -6.95 -3.09
CA VAL A 30 9.99 -5.92 -4.14
C VAL A 30 9.54 -6.46 -5.50
N VAL A 31 9.96 -7.67 -5.88
CA VAL A 31 9.61 -8.22 -7.20
C VAL A 31 8.11 -8.45 -7.34
N PRO A 32 7.40 -9.12 -6.41
CA PRO A 32 5.95 -9.23 -6.49
C PRO A 32 5.26 -7.87 -6.43
N TYR A 33 5.68 -6.97 -5.53
CA TYR A 33 5.07 -5.64 -5.40
C TYR A 33 5.16 -4.83 -6.69
N LEU A 34 6.34 -4.73 -7.30
CA LEU A 34 6.51 -4.04 -8.58
C LEU A 34 5.79 -4.77 -9.71
N GLY A 35 5.86 -6.10 -9.74
CA GLY A 35 5.16 -6.92 -10.73
C GLY A 35 3.65 -6.69 -10.71
N THR A 36 3.00 -6.75 -9.55
CA THR A 36 1.57 -6.49 -9.40
C THR A 36 1.21 -5.05 -9.73
N SER A 37 2.06 -4.09 -9.37
CA SER A 37 1.85 -2.67 -9.66
C SER A 37 1.90 -2.38 -11.16
N ILE A 38 2.90 -2.92 -11.86
CA ILE A 38 3.03 -2.79 -13.32
C ILE A 38 1.85 -3.44 -14.03
N VAL A 39 1.46 -4.66 -13.61
CA VAL A 39 0.28 -5.35 -14.17
C VAL A 39 -0.98 -4.52 -13.95
N GLY A 40 -1.22 -4.00 -12.74
CA GLY A 40 -2.37 -3.15 -12.43
C GLY A 40 -2.42 -1.91 -13.30
N VAL A 41 -1.32 -1.16 -13.39
CA VAL A 41 -1.21 0.03 -14.25
C VAL A 41 -1.41 -0.31 -15.73
N ALA A 42 -0.82 -1.41 -16.20
CA ALA A 42 -1.00 -1.86 -17.59
C ALA A 42 -2.46 -2.23 -17.89
N LEU A 43 -3.16 -2.88 -16.95
CA LEU A 43 -4.58 -3.18 -17.11
C LEU A 43 -5.41 -1.90 -17.22
N ILE A 44 -5.24 -0.93 -16.31
CA ILE A 44 -5.94 0.35 -16.38
C ILE A 44 -5.62 1.09 -17.68
N TRP A 45 -4.37 1.07 -18.13
CA TRP A 45 -3.97 1.66 -19.40
C TRP A 45 -4.66 1.00 -20.60
N LEU A 46 -4.72 -0.33 -20.64
CA LEU A 46 -5.37 -1.09 -21.71
C LEU A 46 -6.89 -0.89 -21.72
N PHE A 47 -7.53 -0.92 -20.55
CA PHE A 47 -8.99 -0.71 -20.43
C PHE A 47 -9.38 0.72 -20.79
N SER A 48 -8.65 1.72 -20.30
CA SER A 48 -8.90 3.13 -20.64
C SER A 48 -8.71 3.40 -22.14
N GLY A 49 -7.84 2.65 -22.82
CA GLY A 49 -7.66 2.74 -24.27
C GLY A 49 -8.87 2.27 -25.10
N ARG A 50 -9.84 1.57 -24.48
CA ARG A 50 -11.10 1.18 -25.12
C ARG A 50 -12.17 2.27 -25.05
N LEU A 51 -11.94 3.31 -24.24
CA LEU A 51 -12.85 4.44 -24.13
C LEU A 51 -12.60 5.40 -25.30
N SER A 52 -13.65 5.73 -26.05
CA SER A 52 -13.55 6.73 -27.13
C SER A 52 -13.38 8.12 -26.53
N LYS A 53 -12.65 9.00 -27.24
CA LYS A 53 -12.44 10.42 -26.91
C LYS A 53 -11.74 10.73 -25.57
N ILE A 54 -11.17 9.75 -24.86
CA ILE A 54 -10.37 10.02 -23.65
C ILE A 54 -8.97 10.55 -23.99
N SER A 55 -8.49 11.58 -23.28
CA SER A 55 -7.15 12.13 -23.51
C SER A 55 -6.06 11.21 -22.94
N LYS A 56 -4.82 11.31 -23.47
CA LYS A 56 -3.68 10.57 -22.88
C LYS A 56 -3.42 10.98 -21.43
N THR A 57 -3.65 12.26 -21.10
CA THR A 57 -3.49 12.80 -19.75
C THR A 57 -4.48 12.14 -18.78
N ASP A 58 -5.76 12.05 -19.16
CA ASP A 58 -6.77 11.41 -18.30
C ASP A 58 -6.47 9.95 -18.09
N ARG A 59 -5.96 9.25 -19.11
CA ARG A 59 -5.51 7.85 -18.97
C ARG A 59 -4.34 7.71 -17.99
N LEU A 60 -3.37 8.63 -18.03
CA LEU A 60 -2.27 8.67 -17.07
C LEU A 60 -2.76 8.96 -15.65
N LEU A 61 -3.70 9.90 -15.51
CA LEU A 61 -4.33 10.21 -14.23
C LEU A 61 -5.12 9.01 -13.69
N MET A 62 -5.86 8.29 -14.53
CA MET A 62 -6.53 7.05 -14.13
C MET A 62 -5.54 6.01 -13.62
N CYS A 63 -4.40 5.82 -14.30
CA CYS A 63 -3.35 4.91 -13.83
C CYS A 63 -2.77 5.35 -12.48
N TRP A 64 -2.47 6.65 -12.33
CA TRP A 64 -1.97 7.24 -11.10
C TRP A 64 -2.96 7.02 -9.94
N TRP A 65 -4.21 7.47 -10.10
CA TRP A 65 -5.23 7.38 -9.06
C TRP A 65 -5.60 5.93 -8.72
N ALA A 66 -5.60 5.02 -9.69
CA ALA A 66 -5.81 3.60 -9.41
C ALA A 66 -4.66 3.02 -8.58
N PHE A 67 -3.41 3.30 -8.94
CA PHE A 67 -2.25 2.82 -8.20
C PHE A 67 -2.21 3.39 -6.77
N THR A 68 -2.42 4.70 -6.63
CA THR A 68 -2.51 5.40 -5.34
C THR A 68 -3.64 4.83 -4.48
N GLY A 69 -4.85 4.72 -5.04
CA GLY A 69 -6.01 4.21 -4.32
C GLY A 69 -5.84 2.79 -3.80
N LEU A 70 -5.30 1.90 -4.64
CA LEU A 70 -5.03 0.52 -4.24
C LEU A 70 -3.91 0.41 -3.19
N THR A 71 -2.87 1.26 -3.28
CA THR A 71 -1.80 1.29 -2.28
C THR A 71 -2.35 1.67 -0.90
N HIS A 72 -3.10 2.77 -0.81
CA HIS A 72 -3.68 3.21 0.44
C HIS A 72 -4.67 2.18 1.02
N ILE A 73 -5.56 1.62 0.19
CA ILE A 73 -6.56 0.66 0.69
C ILE A 73 -5.92 -0.67 1.11
N ILE A 74 -5.02 -1.23 0.30
CA ILE A 74 -4.50 -2.58 0.51
C ILE A 74 -3.29 -2.56 1.45
N VAL A 75 -2.29 -1.74 1.16
CA VAL A 75 -1.01 -1.75 1.88
C VAL A 75 -1.16 -1.01 3.21
N GLU A 76 -1.59 0.25 3.17
CA GLU A 76 -1.75 1.07 4.38
C GLU A 76 -2.96 0.64 5.20
N GLY A 77 -4.07 0.26 4.54
CA GLY A 77 -5.21 -0.33 5.22
C GLY A 77 -4.84 -1.59 6.00
N TYR A 78 -4.04 -2.49 5.42
CA TYR A 78 -3.54 -3.65 6.18
C TYR A 78 -2.74 -3.21 7.41
N PHE A 79 -1.86 -2.22 7.30
CA PHE A 79 -1.12 -1.70 8.44
C PHE A 79 -2.02 -1.08 9.51
N ALA A 80 -2.97 -0.24 9.12
CA ALA A 80 -3.89 0.42 10.03
C ALA A 80 -4.68 -0.61 10.86
N PHE A 81 -5.18 -1.67 10.20
CA PHE A 81 -6.06 -2.68 10.80
C PHE A 81 -5.35 -3.93 11.34
N SER A 82 -4.05 -4.11 11.11
CA SER A 82 -3.26 -5.25 11.60
C SER A 82 -2.16 -4.79 12.57
N PRO A 83 -2.51 -4.35 13.79
CA PRO A 83 -1.55 -3.78 14.74
C PRO A 83 -0.43 -4.75 15.16
N GLU A 84 -0.66 -6.05 14.98
CA GLU A 84 0.24 -7.13 15.41
C GLU A 84 0.96 -7.83 14.26
N PHE A 85 1.06 -7.18 13.09
CA PHE A 85 1.70 -7.76 11.89
C PHE A 85 3.13 -8.29 12.14
N TYR A 86 3.87 -7.70 13.09
CA TYR A 86 5.24 -8.11 13.41
C TYR A 86 5.32 -9.38 14.29
N LYS A 87 4.18 -9.88 14.77
CA LYS A 87 4.04 -11.13 15.54
C LYS A 87 3.61 -12.32 14.67
N GLU A 88 3.43 -12.11 13.36
CA GLU A 88 2.98 -13.15 12.43
C GLU A 88 4.00 -14.31 12.33
N LYS A 89 3.52 -15.51 12.66
CA LYS A 89 4.33 -16.75 12.71
C LYS A 89 4.46 -17.44 11.36
N THR A 90 3.62 -17.06 10.41
CA THR A 90 3.60 -17.57 9.04
C THR A 90 3.87 -16.43 8.07
N PRO A 91 4.51 -16.70 6.92
CA PRO A 91 4.80 -15.66 5.94
C PRO A 91 3.49 -15.11 5.35
N HIS A 92 3.10 -13.92 5.80
CA HIS A 92 2.00 -13.14 5.23
C HIS A 92 2.58 -11.93 4.50
N PHE A 93 2.38 -11.85 3.17
CA PHE A 93 3.10 -10.89 2.33
C PHE A 93 3.04 -9.43 2.83
N LEU A 94 1.86 -8.93 3.21
CA LEU A 94 1.74 -7.55 3.70
C LEU A 94 2.39 -7.34 5.08
N ALA A 95 2.43 -8.37 5.92
CA ALA A 95 3.16 -8.29 7.20
C ALA A 95 4.67 -8.21 6.94
N GLU A 96 5.16 -8.98 5.98
CA GLU A 96 6.56 -8.96 5.55
C GLU A 96 6.95 -7.61 4.95
N VAL A 97 6.10 -7.02 4.11
CA VAL A 97 6.26 -5.64 3.58
C VAL A 97 6.45 -4.66 4.72
N TRP A 98 5.55 -4.65 5.71
CA TRP A 98 5.62 -3.70 6.82
C TRP A 98 6.77 -3.96 7.78
N LYS A 99 7.15 -5.23 8.01
CA LYS A 99 8.35 -5.56 8.79
C LYS A 99 9.62 -5.08 8.09
N GLU A 100 9.71 -5.20 6.77
CA GLU A 100 10.84 -4.70 5.97
C GLU A 100 10.86 -3.16 5.95
N TYR A 101 9.72 -2.53 5.67
CA TYR A 101 9.57 -1.08 5.62
C TYR A 101 9.93 -0.42 6.96
N SER A 102 9.57 -1.06 8.07
CA SER A 102 9.86 -0.57 9.42
C SER A 102 11.36 -0.51 9.76
N LYS A 103 12.22 -1.15 8.96
CA LYS A 103 13.69 -0.99 9.10
C LYS A 103 14.13 0.41 8.68
N GLY A 104 13.43 1.03 7.74
CA GLY A 104 13.67 2.42 7.31
C GLY A 104 13.09 3.45 8.29
N ASP A 105 11.92 3.13 8.88
CA ASP A 105 11.31 3.95 9.93
C ASP A 105 10.60 3.06 10.95
N SER A 106 11.18 2.93 12.13
CA SER A 106 10.69 2.01 13.15
C SER A 106 9.41 2.49 13.85
N ARG A 107 8.95 3.72 13.58
CA ARG A 107 7.65 4.21 14.08
C ARG A 107 6.48 3.38 13.56
N TYR A 108 6.62 2.73 12.41
CA TYR A 108 5.61 1.83 11.87
C TYR A 108 5.46 0.57 12.73
N VAL A 109 6.53 -0.17 12.97
CA VAL A 109 6.50 -1.35 13.87
C VAL A 109 6.22 -0.98 15.33
N ALA A 110 6.67 0.19 15.77
CA ALA A 110 6.36 0.74 17.09
C ALA A 110 4.91 1.22 17.22
N ARG A 111 4.15 1.25 16.12
CA ARG A 111 2.76 1.71 16.08
C ARG A 111 2.60 3.13 16.64
N ASP A 112 3.50 4.04 16.25
CA ASP A 112 3.41 5.44 16.62
C ASP A 112 2.03 6.02 16.27
N ALA A 113 1.41 6.72 17.22
CA ALA A 113 0.04 7.17 17.07
C ALA A 113 -0.14 8.14 15.89
N GLY A 114 0.86 8.98 15.60
CA GLY A 114 0.83 9.91 14.47
C GLY A 114 0.87 9.15 13.15
N VAL A 115 1.80 8.21 13.00
CA VAL A 115 1.90 7.35 11.81
C VAL A 115 0.61 6.56 11.62
N VAL A 116 0.13 5.84 12.64
CA VAL A 116 -1.11 5.05 12.54
C VAL A 116 -2.32 5.92 12.18
N THR A 117 -2.40 7.14 12.71
CA THR A 117 -3.50 8.06 12.40
C THR A 117 -3.45 8.51 10.94
N VAL A 118 -2.28 8.93 10.44
CA VAL A 118 -2.13 9.38 9.05
C VAL A 118 -2.43 8.24 8.09
N GLU A 119 -1.80 7.07 8.29
CA GLU A 119 -2.02 5.88 7.46
C GLU A 119 -3.48 5.37 7.54
N GLY A 120 -4.14 5.56 8.69
CA GLY A 120 -5.55 5.27 8.84
C GLY A 120 -6.43 6.21 8.00
N ILE A 121 -6.14 7.52 8.02
CA ILE A 121 -6.86 8.52 7.22
C ILE A 121 -6.67 8.27 5.73
N THR A 122 -5.43 8.02 5.28
CA THR A 122 -5.13 7.74 3.89
C THR A 122 -5.83 6.46 3.44
N ALA A 123 -5.82 5.39 4.23
CA ALA A 123 -6.49 4.14 3.92
C ALA A 123 -8.01 4.27 3.77
N VAL A 124 -8.68 5.04 4.64
CA VAL A 124 -10.16 5.11 4.67
C VAL A 124 -10.75 6.29 3.90
N LEU A 125 -9.98 7.34 3.62
CA LEU A 125 -10.45 8.53 2.88
C LEU A 125 -9.72 8.68 1.54
N GLU A 126 -8.39 8.80 1.55
CA GLU A 126 -7.62 9.10 0.34
C GLU A 126 -7.66 7.95 -0.67
N GLY A 127 -7.56 6.71 -0.19
CA GLY A 127 -7.67 5.51 -1.00
C GLY A 127 -9.00 5.43 -1.76
N PRO A 128 -10.15 5.45 -1.05
CA PRO A 128 -11.46 5.46 -1.68
C PRO A 128 -11.70 6.68 -2.58
N ALA A 129 -11.28 7.89 -2.16
CA ALA A 129 -11.41 9.09 -2.98
C ALA A 129 -10.61 8.98 -4.30
N SER A 130 -9.43 8.37 -4.26
CA SER A 130 -8.62 8.09 -5.46
C SER A 130 -9.33 7.14 -6.43
N LEU A 131 -9.98 6.09 -5.92
CA LEU A 131 -10.78 5.20 -6.77
C LEU A 131 -12.02 5.88 -7.35
N VAL A 132 -12.67 6.76 -6.58
CA VAL A 132 -13.76 7.60 -7.10
C VAL A 132 -13.25 8.51 -8.22
N ALA A 133 -12.04 9.09 -8.10
CA ALA A 133 -11.46 9.90 -9.16
C ALA A 133 -11.27 9.11 -10.48
N VAL A 134 -10.89 7.84 -10.40
CA VAL A 134 -10.82 6.95 -11.58
C VAL A 134 -12.20 6.82 -12.24
N ILE A 135 -13.26 6.59 -11.44
CA ILE A 135 -14.63 6.48 -11.94
C ILE A 135 -15.07 7.78 -12.60
N CYS A 136 -14.81 8.94 -11.98
CA CYS A 136 -15.15 10.24 -12.55
C CYS A 136 -14.43 10.49 -13.89
N CYS A 137 -13.16 10.11 -14.01
CA CYS A 137 -12.43 10.19 -15.29
C CYS A 137 -13.08 9.30 -16.37
N MET A 138 -13.53 8.09 -16.00
CA MET A 138 -14.26 7.22 -16.92
C MET A 138 -15.59 7.82 -17.36
N GLU A 139 -16.41 8.28 -16.41
CA GLU A 139 -17.72 8.88 -16.70
C GLU A 139 -17.60 10.12 -17.59
N SER A 140 -16.63 11.00 -17.33
CA SER A 140 -16.36 12.16 -18.17
C SER A 140 -16.06 11.77 -19.62
N ALA A 141 -15.31 10.67 -19.82
CA ALA A 141 -15.02 10.16 -21.17
C ALA A 141 -16.26 9.58 -21.85
N TYR A 142 -17.12 8.85 -21.12
CA TYR A 142 -18.38 8.33 -21.66
C TYR A 142 -19.36 9.43 -22.04
N LEU A 143 -19.57 10.43 -21.19
CA LEU A 143 -20.48 11.55 -21.45
C LEU A 143 -19.99 12.41 -22.62
N GLY A 144 -18.68 12.66 -22.72
CA GLY A 144 -18.09 13.34 -23.88
C GLY A 144 -18.16 12.53 -25.17
N ALA A 145 -18.27 11.20 -25.10
CA ALA A 145 -18.47 10.34 -26.26
C ALA A 145 -19.90 10.41 -26.82
N SER A 146 -20.91 10.59 -25.95
CA SER A 146 -22.33 10.67 -26.31
C SER A 146 -22.81 12.04 -26.81
N ALA A 147 -22.00 13.09 -26.67
CA ALA A 147 -22.19 14.41 -27.28
C ALA A 147 -21.47 14.53 -28.63
#